data_AF-A0A2N2L9V2-F1
#
_entry.id   AF-A0A2N2L9V2-F1
#
_cell.length_a   1.000
_cell.length_b   1.000
_cell.length_c   1.000
_cell.angle_alpha   90.00
_cell.angle_beta   90.00
_cell.angle_gamma   90.00
#
_symmetry.space_group_name_H-M   'P 1'
#
loop_
_entity.id
_entity.type
_entity.pdbx_description
1 polymer ?
#
loop_
_entity_poly.entity_id
_entity_poly.type
_entity_poly.pdbx_seq_one_letter_code
_entity_poly.pdbx_strand_id
1 'polypeptide(L)' 'MPKICLIGYGKMGKMLASLAPQYGCEIVSIVDPLWQGAHREITPDAVREADVCIEFSHPSVVMQNIRKLIEFEKNMVIGT' A
#
# COMPACT_ATOMS: atom_id res chain seq x y z
N MET A 1 15.15 7.86 -0.06
CA MET A 1 14.47 6.99 0.92
C MET A 1 13.37 6.29 0.15
N PRO A 2 13.27 4.95 0.11
CA PRO A 2 12.21 4.27 -0.64
C PRO A 2 10.83 4.73 -0.16
N LYS A 3 9.99 5.15 -1.11
CA LYS A 3 8.63 5.62 -0.87
C LYS A 3 7.65 4.47 -1.01
N ILE A 4 6.93 4.18 0.07
CA ILE A 4 6.02 3.04 0.19
C ILE A 4 4.57 3.54 0.18
N CYS A 5 3.75 2.91 -0.67
CA CYS A 5 2.29 2.92 -0.50
C CYS A 5 1.87 1.63 0.21
N LEU A 6 1.10 1.74 1.29
CA LEU A 6 0.52 0.59 1.98
C LEU A 6 -0.89 0.31 1.45
N ILE A 7 -1.12 -0.91 0.95
CA ILE A 7 -2.45 -1.39 0.58
C ILE A 7 -2.96 -2.30 1.70
N GLY A 8 -3.97 -1.84 2.43
CA GLY A 8 -4.45 -2.44 3.67
C GLY A 8 -3.73 -1.87 4.90
N TYR A 9 -4.50 -1.29 5.82
CA TYR A 9 -4.01 -0.63 7.04
C TYR A 9 -4.57 -1.26 8.32
N GLY A 10 -4.70 -2.59 8.28
CA GLY A 10 -4.96 -3.42 9.45
C GLY A 10 -3.74 -3.58 10.36
N LYS A 11 -3.64 -4.71 11.07
CA LYS A 11 -2.56 -4.99 12.02
C LYS A 11 -1.17 -4.93 11.34
N MET A 12 -1.02 -5.58 10.19
CA MET A 12 0.26 -5.63 9.46
C MET A 12 0.63 -4.27 8.85
N GLY A 13 -0.31 -3.60 8.18
CA GLY A 13 -0.07 -2.26 7.62
C GLY A 13 0.38 -1.24 8.67
N LYS A 14 -0.24 -1.22 9.86
CA LYS A 14 0.16 -0.35 10.97
C LYS A 14 1.56 -0.70 11.52
N MET A 15 1.87 -2.00 11.63
CA MET A 15 3.20 -2.44 12.04
C MET A 15 4.26 -1.97 11.04
N LEU A 16 4.04 -2.17 9.74
CA LEU A 16 4.95 -1.70 8.68
C LEU A 16 5.13 -0.18 8.72
N ALA A 17 4.06 0.59 8.89
CA ALA A 17 4.17 2.05 9.02
C ALA A 17 5.02 2.48 10.21
N SER A 18 4.92 1.79 11.36
CA SER A 18 5.74 2.07 12.53
C SER A 18 7.23 1.69 12.36
N LEU A 19 7.51 0.69 11.53
CA LEU A 19 8.87 0.21 11.25
C LEU A 19 9.55 0.99 10.12
N ALA A 20 8.79 1.46 9.12
CA ALA A 20 9.32 2.15 7.94
C ALA A 20 10.42 3.20 8.25
N PRO A 21 10.24 4.17 9.17
CA PRO A 21 11.28 5.15 9.46
C PRO A 21 12.55 4.54 10.07
N GLN A 22 12.43 3.43 10.80
CA GLN A 22 13.56 2.72 11.43
C GLN A 22 14.44 2.00 10.38
N TYR A 23 13.85 1.64 9.24
CA TYR A 23 14.55 0.99 8.12
C TYR A 23 14.88 1.97 6.99
N GLY A 24 14.72 3.28 7.22
CA GLY A 24 14.99 4.29 6.20
C GLY A 24 14.02 4.19 5.02
N CYS A 25 12.74 3.97 5.28
CA CYS A 25 11.63 4.03 4.33
C CYS A 25 10.62 5.10 4.75
N GLU A 26 9.87 5.62 3.78
CA GLU A 26 8.84 6.63 3.99
C GLU A 26 7.47 6.10 3.56
N ILE A 27 6.46 6.22 4.42
CA ILE A 27 5.07 5.93 4.03
C ILE A 27 4.49 7.20 3.38
N VAL A 28 4.35 7.17 2.05
CA VAL A 28 3.84 8.32 1.29
C VAL A 28 2.35 8.24 1.01
N SER A 29 1.76 7.06 1.14
CA SER A 29 0.34 6.82 0.89
C SER A 29 -0.15 5.58 1.61
N ILE A 30 -1.42 5.61 1.98
CA ILE A 30 -2.15 4.48 2.57
C ILE A 30 -3.46 4.34 1.80
N VAL A 31 -3.75 3.12 1.35
CA VAL A 31 -5.02 2.73 0.74
C VAL A 31 -5.71 1.74 1.66
N ASP A 32 -6.83 2.15 2.25
CA ASP A 32 -7.68 1.30 3.06
C ASP A 32 -9.12 1.87 3.08
N PRO A 33 -10.15 1.09 2.74
CA PRO A 33 -11.53 1.58 2.65
C PRO A 33 -12.17 1.91 4.00
N LEU A 34 -11.59 1.43 5.11
CA LEU A 34 -12.10 1.55 6.48
C LEU A 34 -11.30 2.54 7.33
N TRP A 35 -10.09 2.92 6.92
CA TRP A 35 -9.25 3.84 7.68
C TRP A 35 -9.49 5.31 7.33
N GLN A 36 -9.71 6.15 8.35
CA GLN A 36 -9.87 7.59 8.16
C GLN A 36 -8.53 8.24 7.77
N GLY A 37 -8.54 9.03 6.70
CA GLY A 37 -7.35 9.70 6.18
C GLY A 37 -6.53 8.87 5.18
N ALA A 38 -6.98 7.65 4.85
CA ALA A 38 -6.45 6.87 3.74
C ALA A 38 -7.24 7.12 2.44
N HIS A 39 -6.63 6.79 1.31
CA HIS A 39 -7.37 6.59 0.07
C HIS A 39 -8.27 5.35 0.22
N ARG A 40 -9.50 5.43 -0.30
CA ARG A 40 -10.45 4.31 -0.17
C ARG A 40 -10.18 3.18 -1.16
N GLU A 41 -9.54 3.52 -2.29
CA GLU A 41 -9.27 2.62 -3.39
C GLU A 41 -7.89 2.90 -3.99
N ILE A 42 -7.36 1.90 -4.69
CA ILE A 42 -6.14 2.06 -5.50
C ILE A 42 -6.52 2.87 -6.74
N THR A 43 -5.99 4.09 -6.82
CA THR A 43 -6.11 5.00 -7.96
C THR A 43 -4.71 5.45 -8.41
N PRO A 44 -4.54 5.97 -9.64
CA PRO A 44 -3.25 6.51 -10.08
C PRO A 44 -2.68 7.53 -9.11
N ASP A 45 -3.54 8.38 -8.54
CA ASP A 45 -3.14 9.39 -7.58
C ASP A 45 -2.67 8.81 -6.24
N ALA A 46 -3.35 7.75 -5.77
CA ALA A 46 -3.02 7.09 -4.50
C ALA A 46 -1.64 6.43 -4.54
N VAL A 47 -1.21 5.93 -5.70
CA VAL A 47 0.07 5.22 -5.85
C VAL A 47 1.17 6.07 -6.48
N ARG A 48 0.84 7.29 -6.93
CA ARG A 48 1.71 8.12 -7.78
C ARG A 48 3.12 8.26 -7.23
N GLU A 49 3.22 8.68 -5.97
CA GLU A 49 4.49 9.00 -5.30
C GLU A 49 5.26 7.76 -4.81
N ALA A 50 4.66 6.57 -4.85
CA ALA A 50 5.28 5.37 -4.33
C ALA A 50 6.21 4.71 -5.35
N ASP A 51 7.40 4.34 -4.90
CA ASP A 51 8.35 3.50 -5.62
C ASP A 51 7.89 2.03 -5.60
N VAL A 52 7.23 1.62 -4.51
CA VAL A 52 6.70 0.28 -4.29
C VAL A 52 5.40 0.30 -3.48
N CYS A 53 4.47 -0.58 -3.83
CA CYS A 53 3.26 -0.84 -3.05
C CYS A 53 3.44 -2.13 -2.23
N ILE A 54 3.17 -2.09 -0.93
CA ILE A 54 3.17 -3.28 -0.08
C ILE A 54 1.72 -3.67 0.23
N GLU A 55 1.36 -4.90 -0.15
CA GLU A 55 -0.01 -5.39 -0.18
C GLU A 55 -0.28 -6.36 0.98
N PHE A 56 -1.08 -5.91 1.95
CA PHE A 56 -1.58 -6.68 3.10
C PHE A 56 -3.07 -6.39 3.31
N SER A 57 -3.88 -6.62 2.26
CA SER A 57 -5.33 -6.49 2.33
C SER A 57 -6.01 -7.79 2.75
N HIS A 58 -7.25 -8.02 2.29
CA HIS A 58 -8.01 -9.23 2.56
C HIS A 58 -7.89 -10.21 1.37
N PRO A 59 -7.80 -11.54 1.59
CA PRO A 59 -7.62 -12.51 0.51
C PRO A 59 -8.67 -12.46 -0.60
N SER A 60 -9.90 -12.01 -0.31
CA SER A 60 -10.93 -11.88 -1.34
C SER A 60 -10.68 -10.76 -2.36
N VAL A 61 -9.80 -9.79 -2.05
CA VAL A 61 -9.55 -8.61 -2.90
C VAL A 61 -8.12 -8.52 -3.44
N VAL A 62 -7.17 -9.31 -2.94
CA VAL A 62 -5.76 -9.25 -3.35
C VAL A 62 -5.57 -9.37 -4.86
N MET A 63 -6.28 -10.29 -5.52
CA MET A 63 -6.17 -10.47 -6.98
C MET A 63 -6.72 -9.28 -7.76
N GLN A 64 -7.70 -8.56 -7.23
CA GLN A 64 -8.19 -7.32 -7.84
C GLN A 64 -7.17 -6.20 -7.67
N ASN A 65 -6.57 -6.08 -6.48
CA ASN A 65 -5.54 -5.09 -6.19
C ASN A 65 -4.30 -5.28 -7.09
N ILE A 66 -3.82 -6.52 -7.22
CA ILE A 66 -2.69 -6.86 -8.11
C ILE A 66 -2.95 -6.38 -9.54
N ARG A 67 -4.14 -6.65 -10.08
CA ARG A 67 -4.50 -6.20 -11.45
C ARG A 67 -4.44 -4.67 -11.58
N LYS A 68 -5.03 -3.93 -10.63
CA LYS A 68 -4.96 -2.46 -10.61
C LYS A 68 -3.51 -1.96 -10.54
N LEU A 69 -2.67 -2.58 -9.70
CA LEU A 69 -1.26 -2.18 -9.57
C LEU A 69 -0.44 -2.49 -10.82
N ILE A 70 -0.75 -3.57 -11.54
CA ILE A 70 -0.15 -3.87 -12.86
C ILE A 70 -0.56 -2.82 -13.89
N GLU A 71 -1.84 -2.43 -13.94
CA GLU A 71 -2.34 -1.38 -14.85
C GLU A 71 -1.63 -0.04 -14.61
N PHE A 72 -1.17 0.21 -13.39
CA PHE A 72 -0.41 1.41 -13.02
C PHE A 72 1.11 1.21 -13.02
N GLU A 73 1.59 0.08 -13.53
CA GLU A 73 3.01 -0.27 -13.67
C GLU A 73 3.79 -0.14 -12.35
N LYS A 74 3.15 -0.47 -11.22
CA LYS A 74 3.77 -0.34 -9.90
C LYS A 74 4.50 -1.61 -9.48
N ASN A 75 5.71 -1.43 -8.96
CA ASN A 75 6.39 -2.48 -8.20
C ASN A 75 5.53 -2.83 -6.98
N MET A 76 5.46 -4.13 -6.65
CA MET A 76 4.64 -4.59 -5.54
C MET A 76 5.29 -5.73 -4.76
N VAL A 77 5.01 -5.76 -3.45
CA VAL A 77 5.31 -6.89 -2.56
C VAL A 77 3.98 -7.40 -2.01
N ILE A 78 3.67 -8.68 -2.24
CA ILE A 78 2.41 -9.29 -1.83
C ILE A 78 2.64 -10.09 -0.54
N GLY A 79 1.92 -9.72 0.51
CA GLY A 79 1.96 -10.40 1.81
C GLY A 79 0.63 -11.05 2.24
N THR A 80 -0.48 -10.73 1.57
CA THR A 80 -1.79 -11.39 1.72
C THR A 80 -1.79 -12.77 1.08
#